data_AF-A0A9P5YG69-F1
#
_entry.id   AF-A0A9P5YG69-F1
#
_cell.length_a   1.000
_cell.length_b   1.000
_cell.length_c   1.000
_cell.angle_alpha   90.00
_cell.angle_beta   90.00
_cell.angle_gamma   90.00
#
_symmetry.space_group_name_H-M   'P 1'
#
loop_
_entity.id
_entity.type
_entity.pdbx_description
1 polymer ?
#
loop_
_entity_poly.entity_id
_entity_poly.type
_entity_poly.pdbx_seq_one_letter_code
_entity_poly.pdbx_strand_id
1 'polypeptide(L)' 'MELYNLTLQPPSTIPEAIVGKFSGAVSQEFIISHGTRLGLLHLDTKTSSLMSAHTTNVFGSIRCIAPFRPMGNIKGEFHY' A
#
# COMPACT_ATOMS: atom_id res chain seq x y z
N MET A 1 21.89 -3.22 30.04
CA MET A 1 22.21 -2.98 28.60
C MET A 1 21.06 -2.18 28.03
N GLU A 2 21.36 -1.06 27.38
CA GLU A 2 20.37 -0.22 26.69
C GLU A 2 20.69 -0.27 25.19
N LEU A 3 19.75 -0.76 24.40
CA LEU A 3 19.87 -0.88 22.94
C LEU A 3 18.68 -0.18 22.28
N TYR A 4 18.92 0.44 21.13
CA TYR A 4 17.91 1.12 20.33
C TYR A 4 17.87 0.53 18.91
N ASN A 5 16.68 0.14 18.45
CA ASN A 5 16.48 -0.43 17.12
C ASN A 5 15.98 0.64 16.13
N LEU A 6 16.64 0.74 14.98
CA LEU A 6 16.28 1.66 13.90
C LEU A 6 16.42 0.94 12.54
N THR A 7 15.45 1.13 11.66
CA THR A 7 15.48 0.59 10.29
C THR A 7 15.94 1.67 9.31
N LEU A 8 17.09 1.45 8.65
CA LEU A 8 17.62 2.36 7.64
C LEU A 8 16.97 2.14 6.27
N GLN A 9 16.87 0.88 5.85
CA GLN A 9 16.19 0.48 4.62
C GLN A 9 15.10 -0.54 4.97
N PRO A 10 13.83 -0.25 4.64
CA PRO A 10 12.75 -1.18 4.89
C PRO A 10 12.82 -2.40 3.95
N PRO A 11 12.15 -3.51 4.32
CA PRO A 11 11.99 -4.66 3.43
C PRO A 11 11.36 -4.25 2.09
N SER A 12 11.86 -4.80 0.99
CA SER A 12 11.37 -4.51 -0.37
C SER A 12 10.50 -5.62 -0.97
N THR A 13 10.43 -6.80 -0.33
CA THR A 13 9.58 -7.91 -0.78
C THR A 13 8.12 -7.50 -0.80
N ILE A 14 7.37 -7.91 -1.83
CA ILE A 14 5.93 -7.61 -1.97
C ILE A 14 5.16 -8.93 -1.98
N PRO A 15 4.82 -9.52 -0.82
CA PRO A 15 4.02 -10.75 -0.76
C PRO A 15 2.59 -10.59 -1.28
N GLU A 16 2.02 -9.38 -1.22
CA GLU A 16 0.65 -9.11 -1.63
C GLU A 16 0.54 -7.68 -2.16
N ALA A 17 -0.16 -7.50 -3.27
CA ALA A 17 -0.40 -6.22 -3.91
C ALA A 17 -1.82 -6.19 -4.49
N ILE A 18 -2.53 -5.08 -4.30
CA ILE A 18 -3.91 -4.94 -4.77
C ILE A 18 -4.10 -3.58 -5.43
N VAL A 19 -4.75 -3.59 -6.58
CA VAL A 19 -5.05 -2.39 -7.36
C VAL A 19 -6.44 -1.89 -7.00
N GLY A 20 -6.56 -0.58 -6.79
CA GLY A 20 -7.87 0.04 -6.67
C GLY A 20 -7.85 1.55 -6.49
N LYS A 21 -9.04 2.13 -6.32
CA LYS A 21 -9.24 3.56 -6.08
C LYS A 21 -9.38 3.84 -4.59
N PHE A 22 -8.27 3.87 -3.86
CA PHE A 22 -8.27 4.01 -2.40
C PHE A 22 -8.44 5.46 -1.93
N SER A 23 -8.10 6.44 -2.76
CA SER A 23 -8.30 7.88 -2.49
C SER A 23 -9.61 8.42 -3.07
N GLY A 24 -10.37 7.60 -3.82
CA GLY A 24 -11.58 8.06 -4.54
C GLY A 24 -11.28 8.94 -5.77
N ALA A 25 -10.00 9.03 -6.16
CA ALA A 25 -9.56 9.67 -7.38
C ALA A 25 -9.87 8.80 -8.61
N VAL A 26 -9.78 9.40 -9.81
CA VAL A 26 -9.93 8.68 -11.08
C VAL A 26 -8.75 7.71 -11.29
N SER A 27 -7.56 8.06 -10.81
CA SER A 27 -6.34 7.27 -10.95
C SER A 27 -6.36 6.02 -10.08
N GLN A 28 -5.88 4.91 -10.64
CA GLN A 28 -5.62 3.69 -9.90
C GLN A 28 -4.41 3.87 -8.97
N GLU A 29 -4.51 3.22 -7.82
CA GLU A 29 -3.51 3.16 -6.78
C GLU A 29 -3.26 1.70 -6.41
N PHE A 30 -2.16 1.45 -5.71
CA PHE A 30 -1.71 0.12 -5.33
C PHE A 30 -1.53 0.08 -3.82
N ILE A 31 -2.26 -0.79 -3.13
CA ILE A 31 -1.89 -1.20 -1.78
C ILE A 31 -0.87 -2.32 -1.90
N ILE A 32 0.26 -2.19 -1.24
CA ILE A 32 1.30 -3.22 -1.18
C ILE A 32 1.62 -3.59 0.27
N SER A 33 1.76 -4.87 0.52
CA SER A 33 2.35 -5.39 1.76
C SER A 33 3.85 -5.56 1.57
N HIS A 34 4.64 -5.24 2.59
CA HIS A 34 6.03 -5.67 2.74
C HIS A 34 6.20 -6.62 3.93
N GLY A 35 5.15 -7.36 4.28
CA GLY A 35 5.11 -8.29 5.42
C GLY A 35 4.85 -7.60 6.76
N THR A 36 5.63 -6.58 7.13
CA THR A 36 5.47 -5.81 8.39
C THR A 36 5.14 -4.33 8.17
N ARG A 37 5.04 -3.91 6.91
CA ARG A 37 4.78 -2.54 6.49
C ARG A 37 3.73 -2.54 5.40
N LEU A 38 2.83 -1.55 5.44
CA LEU A 38 1.81 -1.33 4.43
C LEU A 38 2.17 -0.07 3.65
N GLY A 39 2.08 -0.15 2.32
CA GLY A 39 2.32 0.96 1.40
C GLY A 39 1.11 1.24 0.53
N LEU A 40 0.89 2.51 0.23
CA LEU A 40 -0.01 3.00 -0.81
C LEU A 40 0.85 3.67 -1.88
N LEU A 41 0.84 3.12 -3.09
CA LEU A 41 1.52 3.68 -4.25
C LEU A 41 0.52 4.23 -5.25
N HIS A 42 0.96 5.15 -6.09
CA HIS A 42 0.24 5.61 -7.27
C HIS A 42 1.22 5.71 -8.44
N LEU A 43 0.70 5.68 -9.66
CA LEU A 43 1.49 5.95 -10.85
C LEU A 43 1.54 7.45 -11.11
N ASP A 44 2.74 8.01 -11.22
CA ASP A 44 2.90 9.36 -11.72
C ASP A 44 2.80 9.35 -13.25
N THR A 45 1.76 10.00 -13.78
CA THR A 45 1.47 10.04 -15.22
C THR A 45 2.50 10.81 -16.03
N LYS A 46 3.29 11.70 -15.39
CA LYS A 46 4.32 12.48 -16.08
C LYS A 46 5.62 11.72 -16.25
N THR A 47 5.99 10.95 -15.23
CA THR A 47 7.27 10.21 -15.18
C THR A 47 7.11 8.72 -15.46
N SER A 48 5.87 8.24 -15.62
CA SER A 48 5.52 6.82 -15.78
C SER A 48 6.11 5.92 -14.68
N SER A 49 6.36 6.49 -13.50
CA SER A 49 7.04 5.82 -12.38
C SER A 49 6.08 5.62 -11.21
N LEU A 50 6.27 4.52 -10.47
CA LEU A 50 5.49 4.24 -9.27
C LEU A 50 6.05 5.06 -8.09
N MET A 51 5.18 5.84 -7.46
CA MET A 51 5.51 6.72 -6.36
C MET A 51 4.74 6.32 -5.10
N SER A 52 5.42 6.33 -3.96
CA SER A 52 4.80 6.07 -2.67
C SER A 52 4.01 7.30 -2.19
N ALA A 53 2.68 7.16 -2.09
CA ALA A 53 1.83 8.16 -1.45
C ALA A 53 1.91 8.09 0.07
N HIS A 54 1.89 6.88 0.64
CA HIS A 54 1.98 6.68 2.09
C HIS A 54 2.60 5.33 2.43
N THR A 55 3.39 5.27 3.50
CA THR A 55 3.89 4.01 4.05
C THR A 55 3.86 4.03 5.56
N THR A 56 3.49 2.90 6.17
CA THR A 56 3.40 2.78 7.63
C THR A 56 3.78 1.38 8.11
N ASN A 57 4.48 1.30 9.24
CA ASN A 57 4.77 0.03 9.90
C ASN A 57 3.53 -0.41 10.68
N VAL A 58 3.12 -1.66 10.49
CA VAL A 58 1.99 -2.23 11.23
C VAL A 58 2.40 -2.92 12.53
N PHE A 59 3.71 -3.06 12.76
CA PHE A 59 4.29 -3.75 13.94
C PHE A 59 3.69 -5.15 14.19
N GLY A 60 3.41 -5.86 13.10
CA GLY A 60 2.83 -7.21 13.08
C GLY A 60 3.07 -7.88 11.74
N SER A 61 2.47 -9.05 11.53
CA SER A 61 2.56 -9.80 10.27
C SER A 61 1.28 -9.64 9.45
N ILE A 62 1.41 -9.02 8.28
CA ILE A 62 0.36 -8.95 7.26
C ILE A 62 0.29 -10.29 6.56
N ARG A 63 -0.85 -11.00 6.70
CA ARG A 63 -1.08 -12.32 6.10
C ARG A 63 -2.09 -12.32 4.96
N CYS A 64 -2.94 -11.29 4.89
CA CYS A 64 -3.94 -11.10 3.85
C CYS A 64 -4.43 -9.65 3.90
N ILE A 65 -4.71 -9.09 2.73
CA ILE A 65 -5.34 -7.80 2.52
C ILE A 65 -6.57 -8.05 1.65
N ALA A 66 -7.74 -7.65 2.13
CA ALA A 66 -8.99 -7.80 1.40
C ALA A 66 -9.71 -6.46 1.33
N PRO A 67 -9.67 -5.75 0.19
CA PRO A 67 -10.36 -4.50 0.05
C PRO A 67 -11.82 -4.71 -0.36
N PHE A 68 -12.71 -3.84 0.09
CA PHE A 68 -14.13 -3.90 -0.24
C PHE A 68 -14.72 -2.50 -0.39
N ARG A 69 -15.77 -2.40 -1.21
CA ARG A 69 -16.44 -1.16 -1.56
C ARG A 69 -17.93 -1.30 -1.29
N PRO A 70 -18.48 -0.47 -0.40
CA PRO A 70 -19.92 -0.40 -0.22
C PRO A 70 -20.62 0.00 -1.52
N MET A 71 -21.79 -0.59 -1.79
CA MET A 71 -22.63 -0.23 -2.93
C MET A 71 -22.92 1.28 -2.93
N GLY A 72 -22.80 1.91 -4.11
CA GLY A 72 -23.06 3.33 -4.29
C GLY A 72 -21.94 4.30 -3.89
N ASN A 73 -20.86 3.82 -3.24
CA ASN A 73 -19.67 4.65 -2.99
C ASN A 73 -18.80 4.68 -4.25
N ILE A 74 -18.02 5.73 -4.52
CA ILE A 74 -17.02 5.80 -5.62
C ILE A 74 -15.63 5.34 -5.18
N LYS A 75 -15.36 5.35 -3.86
CA LYS A 75 -14.10 4.94 -3.26
C LYS A 75 -14.05 3.42 -3.14
N GLY A 76 -12.98 2.81 -3.64
CA GLY A 76 -12.74 1.36 -3.57
C GLY A 76 -13.17 0.57 -4.81
N GLU A 77 -13.05 1.10 -6.02
CA GLU A 77 -13.06 0.19 -7.18
C GLU A 77 -11.79 -0.67 -7.13
N PHE A 78 -11.90 -2.00 -7.19
CA PHE A 78 -10.74 -2.91 -7.07
C PHE A 78 -10.64 -3.84 -8.26
N HIS A 79 -9.41 -4.21 -8.60
CA HIS A 79 -9.10 -5.24 -9.57
C HIS A 79 -8.22 -6.29 -8.89
N TYR A 80 -8.59 -7.57 -9.05
CA TYR A 80 -7.84 -8.73 -8.55
C TYR A 80 -6.76 -9.15 -9.54
#